data_AF-A0A9W6QNI2-F1
#
_entry.id   AF-A0A9W6QNI2-F1
#
_cell.length_a   1.000
_cell.length_b   1.000
_cell.length_c   1.000
_cell.angle_alpha   90.00
_cell.angle_beta   90.00
_cell.angle_gamma   90.00
#
_symmetry.space_group_name_H-M   'P 1'
#
loop_
_entity.id
_entity.type
_entity.pdbx_description
1 polymer ?
#
loop_
_entity_poly.entity_id
_entity_poly.type
_entity_poly.pdbx_seq_one_letter_code
_entity_poly.pdbx_strand_id
1 'polypeptide(L)'
;MSGFQPPLDDAVRDAIIADIRETAGTTDGSVRRIAARHHVGMGTVRRTATAAGLADAWRDGAHLTEAANAQKAAHLAERRNQLQADLLDDAEELRERLLGHVTQLHVVKDEGPMAGERIEHTTLPAGPRDWASTMQAIAAAARVSIDLARLEAENSGTGAASGLLDQFEQSLRTARHKRDQAEQASE
;
A
#
# COMPACT_ATOMS: atom_id res chain seq x y z
N MET A 1 13.74 -20.74 40.50
CA MET A 1 15.17 -20.40 40.60
C MET A 1 15.30 -18.89 40.43
N SER A 2 15.48 -18.16 41.53
CA SER A 2 15.66 -16.70 41.48
C SER A 2 17.10 -16.41 41.09
N GLY A 3 17.33 -16.12 39.82
CA GLY A 3 18.65 -15.71 39.32
C GLY A 3 18.98 -14.34 39.89
N PHE A 4 19.88 -14.30 40.87
CA PHE A 4 20.42 -13.06 41.42
C PHE A 4 21.21 -12.37 40.31
N GLN A 5 20.59 -11.40 39.66
CA GLN A 5 21.27 -10.56 38.69
C GLN A 5 22.12 -9.56 39.49
N PRO A 6 23.44 -9.50 39.27
CA PRO A 6 24.30 -8.59 40.01
C PRO A 6 23.80 -7.15 39.87
N PRO A 7 23.94 -6.33 40.93
CA PRO A 7 23.52 -4.94 40.88
C PRO A 7 24.21 -4.22 39.72
N LEU A 8 23.43 -3.42 39.00
CA LEU A 8 23.92 -2.63 37.87
C LEU A 8 24.96 -1.63 38.38
N ASP A 9 26.07 -1.50 37.66
CA ASP A 9 27.05 -0.45 37.90
C ASP A 9 26.37 0.93 37.89
N ASP A 10 26.73 1.78 38.85
CA ASP A 10 26.08 3.07 39.04
C ASP A 10 26.32 3.99 37.84
N ALA A 11 27.47 3.90 37.18
CA ALA A 11 27.75 4.64 35.94
C ALA A 11 26.79 4.26 34.79
N VAL A 12 26.48 2.96 34.65
CA VAL A 12 25.51 2.48 33.65
C VAL A 12 24.09 2.90 34.02
N ARG A 13 23.77 2.90 35.32
CA ARG A 13 22.46 3.35 35.81
C ARG A 13 22.23 4.83 35.49
N ASP A 14 23.22 5.67 35.75
CA ASP A 14 23.15 7.10 35.48
C ASP A 14 23.08 7.39 33.97
N ALA A 15 23.82 6.65 33.16
CA ALA A 15 23.73 6.73 31.70
C ALA A 15 22.33 6.37 31.17
N ILE A 16 21.70 5.32 31.71
CA ILE A 16 20.32 4.95 31.38
C ILE A 16 19.34 6.06 31.81
N ILE A 17 19.50 6.64 33.00
CA ILE A 17 18.64 7.72 33.49
C ILE A 17 18.74 8.97 32.61
N ALA A 18 19.96 9.35 32.22
CA ALA A 18 20.19 10.46 31.30
C ALA A 18 19.52 10.21 29.94
N ASP A 19 19.70 9.01 29.38
CA ASP A 19 19.09 8.63 28.10
C ASP A 19 17.55 8.62 28.16
N ILE A 20 16.96 8.15 29.27
CA ILE A 20 15.51 8.24 29.48
C ILE A 20 15.06 9.71 29.50
N ARG A 21 15.76 10.59 30.22
CA ARG A 21 15.37 12.02 30.29
C ARG A 21 15.45 12.72 28.94
N GLU A 22 16.46 12.37 28.13
CA GLU A 22 16.67 12.98 26.83
C GLU A 22 15.70 12.45 25.77
N THR A 23 15.44 11.15 25.77
CA THR A 23 14.79 10.49 24.63
C THR A 23 13.38 9.99 24.91
N ALA A 24 12.96 9.83 26.17
CA ALA A 24 11.63 9.30 26.48
C ALA A 24 10.53 10.21 25.89
N GLY A 25 9.49 9.56 25.36
CA GLY A 25 8.44 10.25 24.60
C GLY A 25 8.68 10.30 23.09
N THR A 26 9.89 9.97 22.61
CA THR A 26 10.23 9.89 21.19
C THR A 26 10.25 8.44 20.67
N THR A 27 10.32 8.27 19.35
CA THR A 27 10.51 6.96 18.70
C THR A 27 11.81 6.28 19.12
N ASP A 28 12.89 7.05 19.36
CA ASP A 28 14.21 6.53 19.73
C ASP A 28 14.37 6.26 21.23
N GLY A 29 13.53 6.86 22.07
CA GLY A 29 13.51 6.63 23.51
C GLY A 29 12.62 5.50 23.98
N SER A 30 12.18 4.58 23.10
CA SER A 30 11.42 3.41 23.56
C SER A 30 12.26 2.56 24.53
N VAL A 31 11.60 1.97 25.55
CA VAL A 31 12.24 1.09 26.54
C VAL A 31 13.11 0.01 25.89
N ARG A 32 12.67 -0.52 24.75
CA ARG A 32 13.40 -1.53 23.98
C ARG A 32 14.68 -0.97 23.35
N ARG A 33 14.64 0.23 22.77
CA ARG A 33 15.80 0.86 22.14
C ARG A 33 16.84 1.30 23.17
N ILE A 34 16.40 1.85 24.29
CA ILE A 34 17.28 2.18 25.42
C ILE A 34 17.94 0.90 25.96
N ALA A 35 17.17 -0.17 26.17
CA ALA A 35 17.70 -1.46 26.58
C ALA A 35 18.76 -2.02 25.60
N ALA A 36 18.51 -1.91 24.30
CA ALA A 36 19.46 -2.33 23.27
C ALA A 36 20.75 -1.49 23.25
N ARG A 37 20.64 -0.16 23.39
CA ARG A 37 21.80 0.77 23.41
C ARG A 37 22.72 0.53 24.59
N HIS A 38 22.15 0.26 25.77
CA HIS A 38 22.92 0.01 26.99
C HIS A 38 23.22 -1.47 27.23
N HIS A 39 22.89 -2.36 26.29
CA HIS A 39 23.08 -3.80 26.40
C HIS A 39 22.49 -4.44 27.67
N VAL A 40 21.33 -3.92 28.11
CA VAL A 40 20.62 -4.39 29.31
C VAL A 40 19.25 -4.99 28.97
N GLY A 41 18.67 -5.74 29.90
CA GLY A 41 17.29 -6.19 29.78
C GLY A 41 16.30 -5.03 29.94
N MET A 42 15.16 -5.08 29.24
CA MET A 42 14.08 -4.08 29.37
C MET A 42 13.58 -3.92 30.81
N GLY A 43 13.58 -5.01 31.60
CA GLY A 43 13.21 -4.97 33.01
C GLY A 43 14.16 -4.13 33.85
N THR A 44 15.45 -4.09 33.50
CA THR A 44 16.43 -3.22 34.14
C THR A 44 16.12 -1.76 33.88
N VAL A 45 15.87 -1.37 32.63
CA VAL A 45 15.51 0.01 32.26
C VAL A 45 14.26 0.47 33.01
N ARG A 46 13.22 -0.38 33.08
CA ARG A 46 11.98 -0.05 33.82
C ARG A 46 12.23 0.14 35.31
N ARG A 47 12.99 -0.75 35.95
CA ARG A 47 13.35 -0.62 37.38
C ARG A 47 14.17 0.64 37.65
N THR A 48 15.15 0.93 36.78
CA THR A 48 15.97 2.15 36.85
C THR A 48 15.10 3.40 36.72
N ALA A 49 14.16 3.43 35.77
CA ALA A 49 13.22 4.53 35.60
C ALA A 49 12.34 4.74 36.84
N THR A 50 11.77 3.66 37.40
CA THR A 50 10.97 3.73 38.63
C THR A 50 11.79 4.23 39.81
N ALA A 51 13.01 3.72 40.00
CA ALA A 51 13.89 4.16 41.09
C ALA A 51 14.28 5.65 40.97
N ALA A 52 14.33 6.19 39.75
CA ALA A 52 14.64 7.58 39.46
C ALA A 52 13.40 8.51 39.38
N GLY A 53 12.19 8.01 39.65
CA GLY A 53 10.95 8.78 39.55
C GLY A 53 10.50 9.10 38.11
N LEU A 54 11.03 8.39 37.11
CA LEU A 54 10.75 8.56 35.68
C LEU A 54 9.80 7.48 35.13
N ALA A 55 8.98 6.87 35.99
CA ALA A 55 8.06 5.80 35.58
C ALA A 55 7.05 6.27 34.50
N ASP A 56 6.68 7.55 34.54
CA ASP A 56 5.72 8.15 33.63
C ASP A 56 6.35 8.81 32.38
N ALA A 57 7.68 8.71 32.21
CA ALA A 57 8.39 9.37 31.11
C ALA A 57 7.94 8.93 29.70
N TRP A 58 7.28 7.77 29.58
CA TRP A 58 6.73 7.27 28.32
C TRP A 58 5.23 7.52 28.15
N ARG A 59 4.54 8.07 29.15
CA ARG A 59 3.09 8.29 29.11
C ARG A 59 2.73 9.42 28.13
N ASP A 60 3.53 10.48 28.08
CA ASP A 60 3.31 11.61 27.17
C ASP A 60 3.57 11.23 25.69
N GLY A 61 4.58 10.38 25.45
CA GLY A 61 4.82 9.82 24.11
C GLY A 61 3.74 8.87 23.62
N ALA A 62 3.04 8.18 24.54
CA ALA A 62 1.94 7.28 24.18
C ALA A 62 0.80 8.05 23.50
N HIS A 63 0.43 9.23 24.02
CA HIS A 63 -0.60 10.07 23.41
C HIS A 63 -0.17 10.64 22.05
N LEU A 64 1.09 11.06 21.90
CA LEU A 64 1.62 11.49 20.60
C LEU A 64 1.63 10.33 19.58
N THR A 65 1.93 9.12 20.04
CA THR A 65 1.93 7.91 19.21
C THR A 65 0.51 7.49 18.84
N GLU A 66 -0.47 7.61 19.75
CA GLU A 66 -1.88 7.36 19.49
C GLU A 66 -2.45 8.35 18.46
N ALA A 67 -2.17 9.64 18.61
CA ALA A 67 -2.59 10.66 17.65
C ALA A 67 -1.95 10.43 16.27
N ALA A 68 -0.65 10.14 16.22
CA ALA A 68 0.05 9.81 14.97
C ALA A 68 -0.50 8.53 14.32
N ASN A 69 -0.82 7.50 15.11
CA ASN A 69 -1.43 6.27 14.62
C ASN A 69 -2.86 6.51 14.11
N ALA A 70 -3.64 7.35 14.78
CA ALA A 70 -4.98 7.73 14.35
C ALA A 70 -4.95 8.51 13.02
N GLN A 71 -4.04 9.47 12.88
CA GLN A 71 -3.82 10.19 11.63
C GLN A 71 -3.38 9.26 10.50
N LYS A 72 -2.44 8.33 10.79
CA LYS A 72 -2.01 7.34 9.81
C LYS A 72 -3.15 6.41 9.39
N ALA A 73 -3.99 5.98 10.33
CA ALA A 73 -5.17 5.17 10.03
C ALA A 73 -6.18 5.92 9.16
N ALA A 74 -6.45 7.19 9.46
CA ALA A 74 -7.33 8.05 8.67
C ALA A 74 -6.80 8.24 7.24
N HIS A 75 -5.52 8.56 7.09
CA HIS A 75 -4.88 8.70 5.78
C HIS A 75 -4.89 7.40 4.97
N LEU A 76 -4.70 6.24 5.62
CA LEU A 76 -4.81 4.94 4.95
C LEU A 76 -6.25 4.58 4.56
N ALA A 77 -7.26 5.06 5.29
CA ALA A 77 -8.65 4.91 4.91
C ALA A 77 -8.98 5.79 3.70
N GLU A 78 -8.58 7.06 3.72
CA GLU A 78 -8.74 7.99 2.60
C GLU A 78 -8.08 7.46 1.33
N ARG A 79 -6.83 7.00 1.42
CA ARG A 79 -6.12 6.44 0.27
C ARG A 79 -6.77 5.17 -0.28
N ARG A 80 -7.39 4.34 0.57
CA ARG A 80 -8.17 3.17 0.11
C ARG A 80 -9.41 3.60 -0.67
N ASN A 81 -10.14 4.58 -0.16
CA ASN A 81 -11.35 5.07 -0.82
C ASN A 81 -11.02 5.66 -2.19
N GLN A 82 -9.91 6.41 -2.30
CA GLN A 82 -9.45 6.93 -3.59
C GLN A 82 -9.10 5.79 -4.57
N LEU A 83 -8.34 4.78 -4.13
CA LEU A 83 -7.98 3.65 -5.01
C LEU A 83 -9.20 2.84 -5.46
N GLN A 84 -10.21 2.73 -4.61
CA GLN A 84 -11.47 2.08 -4.98
C GLN A 84 -12.22 2.88 -6.03
N ALA A 85 -12.27 4.22 -5.91
CA ALA A 85 -12.87 5.09 -6.91
C ALA A 85 -12.13 5.00 -8.25
N ASP A 86 -10.80 5.16 -8.25
CA ASP A 86 -9.96 5.07 -9.45
C ASP A 86 -10.15 3.72 -10.17
N LEU A 87 -10.29 2.63 -9.43
CA LEU A 87 -10.48 1.30 -10.01
C LEU A 87 -11.86 1.11 -10.64
N LEU A 88 -12.91 1.74 -10.08
CA LEU A 88 -14.24 1.73 -10.69
C LEU A 88 -14.24 2.56 -11.97
N ASP A 89 -13.53 3.68 -11.99
CA ASP A 89 -13.35 4.52 -13.18
C ASP A 89 -12.59 3.76 -14.28
N ASP A 90 -11.47 3.11 -13.93
CA ASP A 90 -10.70 2.27 -14.87
C ASP A 90 -11.56 1.12 -15.43
N ALA A 91 -12.41 0.51 -14.59
CA ALA A 91 -13.33 -0.54 -15.02
C ALA A 91 -14.43 -0.01 -15.95
N GLU A 92 -14.91 1.22 -15.74
CA GLU A 92 -15.85 1.88 -16.63
C GLU A 92 -15.20 2.22 -17.98
N GLU A 93 -13.98 2.75 -18.00
CA GLU A 93 -13.23 3.01 -19.24
C GLU A 93 -13.02 1.72 -20.05
N LEU A 94 -12.62 0.62 -19.38
CA LEU A 94 -12.48 -0.68 -20.03
C LEU A 94 -13.79 -1.20 -20.59
N ARG A 95 -14.91 -0.99 -19.87
CA ARG A 95 -16.25 -1.35 -20.33
C ARG A 95 -16.64 -0.53 -21.57
N GLU A 96 -16.38 0.77 -21.57
CA GLU A 96 -16.62 1.64 -22.73
C GLU A 96 -15.80 1.22 -23.93
N ARG A 97 -14.53 0.88 -23.73
CA ARG A 97 -13.65 0.38 -24.80
C ARG A 97 -14.12 -0.96 -25.36
N LEU A 98 -14.63 -1.85 -24.49
CA LEU A 98 -15.16 -3.16 -24.86
C LEU A 98 -16.48 -3.05 -25.66
N LEU A 99 -17.36 -2.15 -25.24
CA LEU A 99 -18.67 -1.92 -25.86
C LEU A 99 -18.62 -0.87 -26.97
N GLY A 100 -17.47 -0.21 -27.13
CA GLY A 100 -17.20 0.77 -28.16
C GLY A 100 -17.20 0.15 -29.56
N HIS A 101 -17.64 0.96 -30.52
CA HIS A 101 -17.61 0.60 -31.92
C HIS A 101 -16.18 0.78 -32.47
N VAL A 102 -15.61 -0.29 -33.02
CA VAL A 102 -14.30 -0.27 -33.67
C VAL A 102 -14.51 -0.32 -35.18
N THR A 103 -13.97 0.65 -35.90
CA THR A 103 -13.96 0.64 -37.37
C THR A 103 -12.78 -0.22 -37.84
N GLN A 104 -13.08 -1.38 -38.41
CA GLN A 104 -12.09 -2.20 -39.09
C GLN A 104 -11.99 -1.76 -40.55
N LEU A 105 -10.75 -1.59 -41.02
CA LEU A 105 -10.43 -1.34 -42.41
C LEU A 105 -10.06 -2.68 -43.05
N HIS A 106 -10.76 -3.05 -44.12
CA HIS A 106 -10.42 -4.24 -44.90
C HIS A 106 -10.11 -3.82 -46.34
N VAL A 107 -8.95 -4.23 -46.83
CA VAL A 107 -8.62 -4.09 -48.25
C VAL A 107 -9.25 -5.27 -48.98
N VAL A 108 -10.25 -4.97 -49.83
CA VAL A 108 -10.90 -5.96 -50.68
C VAL A 108 -10.29 -5.85 -52.07
N LYS A 109 -9.91 -6.99 -52.64
CA LYS A 109 -9.42 -7.06 -54.01
C LYS A 109 -10.61 -7.23 -54.94
N ASP A 110 -10.73 -6.33 -55.92
CA ASP A 110 -11.78 -6.44 -56.93
C ASP A 110 -11.39 -7.49 -57.98
N GLU A 111 -12.28 -8.44 -58.23
CA GLU A 111 -12.09 -9.44 -59.30
C GLU A 111 -12.49 -8.85 -60.66
N GLY A 112 -11.55 -8.84 -61.61
CA GLY A 112 -11.77 -8.39 -62.98
C GLY A 112 -10.48 -8.12 -63.75
N PRO A 113 -10.57 -7.89 -65.08
CA PRO A 113 -9.40 -7.64 -65.95
C PRO A 113 -8.67 -6.31 -65.64
N MET A 114 -9.25 -5.45 -64.80
CA MET A 114 -8.69 -4.21 -64.27
C MET A 114 -8.71 -4.28 -62.73
N ALA A 115 -8.10 -5.32 -62.16
CA ALA A 115 -8.13 -5.54 -60.71
C ALA A 115 -7.52 -4.34 -59.96
N GLY A 116 -8.35 -3.69 -59.16
CA GLY A 116 -7.97 -2.62 -58.23
C GLY A 116 -8.17 -3.06 -56.78
N GLU A 117 -7.62 -2.29 -55.86
CA GLU A 117 -7.86 -2.46 -54.42
C GLU A 117 -8.85 -1.39 -53.96
N ARG A 118 -9.89 -1.79 -53.22
CA ARG A 118 -10.81 -0.86 -52.56
C ARG A 118 -10.79 -1.08 -51.05
N ILE A 119 -10.89 0.01 -50.31
CA ILE A 119 -10.96 -0.03 -48.85
C ILE A 119 -12.44 -0.05 -48.45
N GLU A 120 -12.85 -1.11 -47.76
CA GLU A 120 -14.16 -1.17 -47.12
C GLU A 120 -14.04 -0.91 -45.63
N HIS A 121 -15.02 -0.19 -45.08
CA HIS A 121 -15.11 0.13 -43.66
C HIS A 121 -16.24 -0.69 -43.04
N THR A 122 -15.91 -1.53 -42.05
CA THR A 122 -16.92 -2.23 -41.25
C THR A 122 -16.78 -1.80 -39.80
N THR A 123 -17.86 -1.24 -39.25
CA THR A 123 -17.93 -0.91 -37.83
C THR A 123 -18.50 -2.11 -37.08
N LEU A 124 -17.68 -2.72 -36.22
CA LEU A 124 -18.06 -3.85 -35.37
C LEU A 124 -17.77 -3.49 -33.91
N PRO A 125 -18.54 -4.00 -32.93
CA PRO A 125 -18.13 -3.90 -31.53
C PRO A 125 -16.73 -4.52 -31.36
N ALA A 126 -15.92 -3.98 -30.45
CA ALA A 126 -14.59 -4.51 -30.16
C ALA A 126 -14.68 -6.04 -29.99
N GLY A 127 -14.13 -6.77 -30.96
CA GLY A 127 -14.42 -8.18 -31.15
C GLY A 127 -13.90 -9.09 -30.03
N PRO A 128 -14.14 -10.42 -30.14
CA PRO A 128 -13.84 -11.41 -29.09
C PRO A 128 -12.35 -11.56 -28.74
N ARG A 129 -11.44 -10.95 -29.51
CA ARG A 129 -9.99 -11.11 -29.35
C ARG A 129 -9.45 -10.47 -28.06
N ASP A 130 -9.98 -9.30 -27.70
CA ASP A 130 -9.64 -8.60 -26.46
C ASP A 130 -10.74 -8.70 -25.40
N TRP A 131 -11.86 -9.36 -25.73
CA TRP A 131 -12.98 -9.54 -24.81
C TRP A 131 -12.59 -10.34 -23.57
N ALA A 132 -11.92 -11.49 -23.77
CA ALA A 132 -11.55 -12.36 -22.65
C ALA A 132 -10.55 -11.68 -21.70
N SER A 133 -9.55 -10.97 -22.24
CA SER A 133 -8.55 -10.25 -21.44
C SER A 133 -9.16 -9.05 -20.71
N THR A 134 -10.03 -8.28 -21.39
CA THR A 134 -10.70 -7.12 -20.79
C THR A 134 -11.69 -7.55 -19.71
N MET A 135 -12.49 -8.59 -19.94
CA MET A 135 -13.38 -9.15 -18.92
C MET A 135 -12.63 -9.75 -17.74
N GLN A 136 -11.47 -10.37 -17.96
CA GLN A 136 -10.59 -10.82 -16.88
C GLN A 136 -10.05 -9.65 -16.05
N ALA A 137 -9.66 -8.55 -16.70
CA ALA A 137 -9.21 -7.34 -16.01
C ALA A 137 -10.33 -6.72 -15.17
N ILE A 138 -11.54 -6.59 -15.72
CA ILE A 138 -12.73 -6.10 -14.99
C ILE A 138 -13.06 -7.02 -13.81
N ALA A 139 -13.03 -8.34 -14.00
CA ALA A 139 -13.29 -9.30 -12.94
C ALA A 139 -12.22 -9.25 -11.83
N ALA A 140 -10.95 -9.05 -12.19
CA ALA A 140 -9.87 -8.87 -11.22
C ALA A 140 -10.04 -7.56 -10.43
N ALA A 141 -10.36 -6.48 -11.12
CA ALA A 141 -10.67 -5.19 -10.50
C ALA A 141 -11.83 -5.32 -9.49
N ALA A 142 -12.95 -5.92 -9.90
CA ALA A 142 -14.10 -6.12 -9.02
C ALA A 142 -13.77 -6.95 -7.76
N ARG A 143 -12.94 -7.99 -7.88
CA ARG A 143 -12.49 -8.77 -6.71
C ARG A 143 -11.65 -7.92 -5.76
N VAL A 144 -10.70 -7.16 -6.28
CA VAL A 144 -9.86 -6.26 -5.46
C VAL A 144 -10.73 -5.21 -4.76
N SER A 145 -11.73 -4.64 -5.44
CA SER A 145 -12.66 -3.69 -4.80
C SER A 145 -13.42 -4.33 -3.63
N ILE A 146 -13.87 -5.58 -3.78
CA ILE A 146 -14.56 -6.32 -2.72
C ILE A 146 -13.61 -6.60 -1.56
N ASP A 147 -12.37 -7.00 -1.84
CA ASP A 147 -11.36 -7.25 -0.81
C ASP A 147 -11.02 -5.96 -0.05
N LEU A 148 -10.92 -4.82 -0.73
CA LEU A 148 -10.70 -3.51 -0.10
C LEU A 148 -11.89 -3.09 0.79
N ALA A 149 -13.13 -3.23 0.30
CA ALA A 149 -14.33 -2.96 1.08
C ALA A 149 -14.47 -3.89 2.29
N ARG A 150 -14.03 -5.16 2.15
CA ARG A 150 -14.00 -6.12 3.25
C ARG A 150 -12.95 -5.75 4.30
N LEU A 151 -11.76 -5.30 3.88
CA LEU A 151 -10.73 -4.80 4.80
C LEU A 151 -11.17 -3.53 5.54
N GLU A 152 -12.01 -2.70 4.93
CA GLU A 152 -12.68 -1.57 5.61
C GLU A 152 -13.64 -2.08 6.69
N ALA A 153 -14.46 -3.09 6.37
CA ALA A 153 -15.39 -3.69 7.32
C ALA A 153 -14.68 -4.45 8.46
N GLU A 154 -13.52 -5.05 8.20
CA GLU A 154 -12.82 -5.90 9.18
C GLU A 154 -11.95 -5.12 10.17
N ASN A 155 -11.58 -3.86 9.90
CA ASN A 155 -10.98 -2.82 10.79
C ASN A 155 -10.08 -3.24 11.99
N SER A 156 -9.46 -4.43 11.98
CA SER A 156 -8.64 -4.96 13.07
C SER A 156 -7.29 -5.48 12.55
N GLY A 157 -6.44 -4.58 12.05
CA GLY A 157 -5.08 -4.97 11.68
C GLY A 157 -4.42 -4.06 10.65
N THR A 158 -3.94 -2.91 11.09
CA THR A 158 -3.25 -1.87 10.30
C THR A 158 -2.04 -2.39 9.50
N GLY A 159 -1.50 -3.58 9.83
CA GLY A 159 -0.32 -4.15 9.16
C GLY A 159 -0.60 -4.90 7.86
N ALA A 160 -1.72 -5.64 7.77
CA ALA A 160 -2.02 -6.46 6.59
C ALA A 160 -2.50 -5.61 5.41
N ALA A 161 -3.29 -4.56 5.70
CA ALA A 161 -3.79 -3.65 4.67
C ALA A 161 -2.68 -2.84 3.99
N SER A 162 -1.63 -2.45 4.72
CA SER A 162 -0.51 -1.67 4.16
C SER A 162 0.28 -2.46 3.11
N GLY A 163 0.57 -3.74 3.38
CA GLY A 163 1.34 -4.57 2.44
C GLY A 163 0.60 -4.87 1.14
N LEU A 164 -0.73 -5.01 1.20
CA LEU A 164 -1.57 -5.18 0.01
C LEU A 164 -1.65 -3.90 -0.82
N LEU A 165 -1.74 -2.73 -0.16
CA LEU A 165 -1.74 -1.43 -0.84
C LEU A 165 -0.43 -1.16 -1.58
N ASP A 166 0.72 -1.46 -0.97
CA ASP A 166 2.03 -1.28 -1.61
C ASP A 166 2.21 -2.19 -2.83
N GLN A 167 1.82 -3.47 -2.71
CA GLN A 167 1.84 -4.42 -3.84
C GLN A 167 0.89 -3.98 -4.96
N PHE A 168 -0.27 -3.44 -4.60
CA PHE A 168 -1.26 -2.96 -5.55
C PHE A 168 -0.79 -1.70 -6.28
N GLU A 169 -0.24 -0.71 -5.57
CA GLU A 169 0.32 0.49 -6.18
C GLU A 169 1.45 0.14 -7.17
N GLN A 170 2.29 -0.83 -6.81
CA GLN A 170 3.33 -1.32 -7.70
C GLN A 170 2.75 -2.01 -8.94
N SER A 171 1.62 -2.71 -8.81
CA SER A 171 0.92 -3.32 -9.96
C SER A 171 0.33 -2.26 -10.90
N LEU A 172 -0.32 -1.21 -10.37
CA LEU A 172 -0.88 -0.09 -11.15
C LEU A 172 0.21 0.69 -11.87
N ARG A 173 1.31 1.00 -11.16
CA ARG A 173 2.46 1.70 -11.76
C ARG A 173 3.06 0.89 -12.91
N THR A 174 3.17 -0.43 -12.74
CA THR A 174 3.63 -1.33 -13.80
C THR A 174 2.66 -1.37 -14.98
N ALA A 175 1.36 -1.41 -14.73
CA ALA A 175 0.33 -1.42 -15.77
C ALA A 175 0.34 -0.13 -16.60
N ARG A 176 0.40 1.04 -15.94
CA ARG A 176 0.54 2.34 -16.61
C ARG A 176 1.81 2.39 -17.46
N HIS A 177 2.94 1.96 -16.92
CA HIS A 177 4.20 1.97 -17.65
C HIS A 177 4.17 1.06 -18.91
N LYS A 178 3.48 -0.09 -18.83
CA LYS A 178 3.27 -0.98 -19.98
C LYS A 178 2.33 -0.38 -21.03
N ARG A 179 1.28 0.34 -20.61
CA ARG A 179 0.39 1.07 -21.51
C ARG A 179 1.16 2.13 -22.28
N ASP A 180 1.92 2.97 -21.56
CA ASP A 180 2.67 4.07 -22.17
C ASP A 180 3.74 3.54 -23.16
N GLN A 181 4.33 2.36 -22.88
CA GLN A 181 5.24 1.67 -23.82
C GLN A 181 4.52 1.13 -25.07
N ALA A 182 3.29 0.64 -24.93
CA ALA A 182 2.51 0.13 -26.07
C ALA A 182 2.05 1.28 -26.98
N GLU A 183 1.73 2.45 -26.41
CA GLU A 183 1.41 3.67 -27.17
C GLU A 183 2.63 4.17 -27.95
N GLN A 184 3.81 4.24 -27.31
CA GLN A 184 5.05 4.65 -27.99
C GLN A 184 5.53 3.68 -29.07
N ALA A 185 5.18 2.39 -28.99
CA ALA A 185 5.52 1.39 -30.00
C ALA A 185 4.57 1.41 -31.21
N SER A 186 3.46 2.16 -31.12
CA SER A 186 2.42 2.25 -32.15
C SER A 186 2.52 3.55 -32.97
N GLU A 187 3.43 4.46 -32.61
CA GLU A 187 3.85 5.65 -33.38
C GLU A 187 5.07 5.35 -34.27
#